data_AF-A0A660C8C5-F1
#
_entry.id   AF-A0A660C8C5-F1
#
_cell.length_a   1.000
_cell.length_b   1.000
_cell.length_c   1.000
_cell.angle_alpha   90.00
_cell.angle_beta   90.00
_cell.angle_gamma   90.00
#
_symmetry.space_group_name_H-M   'P 1'
#
loop_
_entity.id
_entity.type
_entity.pdbx_description
1 polymer ?
#
loop_
_entity_poly.entity_id
_entity_poly.type
_entity_poly.pdbx_seq_one_letter_code
_entity_poly.pdbx_strand_id
1 'polypeptide(L)'
;MDEPRWLSDEEQRVWRAFREAVGMLNAHTETQLQREAGMPQAYYEVLVELSEAPDQAMRMSDLAVATRSSRSRLSHAVSKMEAKGWVRREACPTDKRGAFAHLTEEGFTAIKAAAPGHVEAVRTAVFDQLTSEQVRQLGEISLAIQNGLMPRCPEVERRLVEDDLGEVAEGAVGDAADGNAGEATAHGVSTATRA
;
A
#
# COMPACT_ATOMS: atom_id res chain seq x y z
N MET A 1 -9.10 -22.33 -33.13
CA MET A 1 -9.19 -22.15 -31.67
C MET A 1 -7.94 -22.76 -31.11
N ASP A 2 -7.08 -21.95 -30.50
CA ASP A 2 -5.87 -22.47 -29.87
C ASP A 2 -6.25 -23.43 -28.74
N GLU A 3 -5.55 -24.56 -28.70
CA GLU A 3 -5.72 -25.56 -27.67
C GLU A 3 -5.34 -24.96 -26.30
N PRO A 4 -6.12 -25.21 -25.23
CA PRO A 4 -5.81 -24.67 -23.91
C PRO A 4 -4.44 -25.15 -23.43
N ARG A 5 -3.61 -24.21 -22.97
CA ARG A 5 -2.31 -24.49 -22.35
C ARG A 5 -2.52 -24.97 -20.91
N TRP A 6 -2.68 -26.28 -20.74
CA TRP A 6 -2.81 -26.90 -19.43
C TRP A 6 -1.52 -26.82 -18.61
N LEU A 7 -1.68 -26.81 -17.28
CA LEU A 7 -0.56 -26.90 -16.34
C LEU A 7 0.04 -28.31 -16.38
N SER A 8 1.38 -28.38 -16.38
CA SER A 8 2.13 -29.58 -16.11
C SER A 8 1.86 -30.13 -14.70
N ASP A 9 2.19 -31.40 -14.46
CA ASP A 9 1.99 -32.02 -13.15
C ASP A 9 2.77 -31.30 -12.03
N GLU A 10 3.94 -30.75 -12.35
CA GLU A 10 4.72 -29.95 -11.41
C GLU A 10 4.01 -28.63 -11.08
N GLU A 11 3.59 -27.88 -12.10
CA GLU A 11 2.85 -26.63 -11.90
C GLU A 11 1.54 -26.85 -11.13
N GLN A 12 0.82 -27.95 -11.37
CA GLN A 12 -0.39 -28.28 -10.61
C GLN A 12 -0.11 -28.53 -9.13
N ARG A 13 0.96 -29.28 -8.81
CA ARG A 13 1.34 -29.53 -7.40
C ARG A 13 1.72 -28.24 -6.71
N VAL A 14 2.56 -27.41 -7.34
CA VAL A 14 2.99 -26.12 -6.80
C VAL A 14 1.80 -25.18 -6.61
N TRP A 15 0.92 -25.08 -7.61
CA TRP A 15 -0.26 -24.22 -7.55
C TRP A 15 -1.20 -24.57 -6.40
N ARG A 16 -1.47 -25.88 -6.18
CA ARG A 16 -2.32 -26.34 -5.07
C ARG A 16 -1.69 -26.02 -3.72
N ALA A 17 -0.41 -26.34 -3.54
CA ALA A 17 0.31 -26.06 -2.30
C ALA A 17 0.37 -24.55 -1.99
N PHE A 18 0.66 -23.72 -3.00
CA PHE A 18 0.66 -22.26 -2.86
C PHE A 18 -0.71 -21.74 -2.41
N ARG A 19 -1.79 -22.18 -3.09
CA ARG A 19 -3.15 -21.77 -2.74
C ARG A 19 -3.58 -22.18 -1.34
N GLU A 20 -3.22 -23.40 -0.95
CA GLU A 20 -3.53 -23.93 0.38
C GLU A 20 -2.79 -23.15 1.46
N ALA A 21 -1.48 -22.92 1.28
CA ALA A 21 -0.67 -22.13 2.19
C ALA A 21 -1.19 -20.70 2.38
N VAL A 22 -1.52 -20.00 1.28
CA VAL A 22 -2.11 -18.65 1.34
C VAL A 22 -3.46 -18.67 2.08
N GLY A 23 -4.30 -19.66 1.81
CA GLY A 23 -5.59 -19.82 2.50
C GLY A 23 -5.43 -20.03 4.01
N MET A 24 -4.50 -20.91 4.41
CA MET A 24 -4.20 -21.19 5.81
C MET A 24 -3.60 -19.96 6.51
N LEU A 25 -2.69 -19.24 5.86
CA LEU A 25 -2.09 -18.02 6.40
C LEU A 25 -3.15 -16.95 6.68
N ASN A 26 -4.02 -16.66 5.69
CA ASN A 26 -5.08 -15.68 5.85
C ASN A 26 -6.04 -16.05 6.98
N ALA A 27 -6.41 -17.33 7.08
CA ALA A 27 -7.29 -17.80 8.16
C ALA A 27 -6.62 -17.69 9.53
N HIS A 28 -5.31 -17.96 9.61
CA HIS A 28 -4.53 -17.85 10.83
C HIS A 28 -4.44 -16.39 11.32
N THR A 29 -4.09 -15.46 10.44
CA THR A 29 -3.95 -14.03 10.79
C THR A 29 -5.30 -13.40 11.13
N GLU A 30 -6.36 -13.70 10.38
CA GLU A 30 -7.72 -13.24 10.68
C GLU A 30 -8.18 -13.74 12.06
N THR A 31 -7.96 -15.03 12.35
CA THR A 31 -8.33 -15.61 13.64
C THR A 31 -7.58 -14.96 14.79
N GLN A 32 -6.28 -14.71 14.64
CA GLN A 32 -5.48 -14.05 15.66
C GLN A 32 -5.97 -12.63 15.93
N LEU A 33 -6.13 -11.80 14.90
CA LEU A 33 -6.60 -10.41 15.03
C LEU A 33 -8.00 -10.34 15.66
N GLN A 34 -8.92 -11.22 15.23
CA GLN A 34 -10.26 -11.25 15.77
C GLN A 34 -10.30 -11.70 17.24
N ARG A 35 -9.45 -12.67 17.62
CA ARG A 35 -9.40 -13.22 18.99
C ARG A 35 -8.75 -12.25 19.97
N GLU A 36 -7.64 -11.62 19.58
CA GLU A 36 -6.79 -10.85 20.50
C GLU A 36 -7.11 -9.35 20.48
N ALA A 37 -7.51 -8.80 19.33
CA ALA A 37 -7.80 -7.38 19.17
C ALA A 37 -9.28 -7.07 18.90
N GLY A 38 -10.13 -8.10 18.72
CA GLY A 38 -11.53 -7.90 18.33
C GLY A 38 -11.67 -7.17 16.99
N MET A 39 -10.65 -7.28 16.14
CA MET A 39 -10.46 -6.46 14.94
C MET A 39 -10.44 -7.38 13.71
N PRO A 40 -11.34 -7.16 12.73
CA PRO A 40 -11.24 -7.82 11.43
C PRO A 40 -9.95 -7.42 10.71
N GLN A 41 -9.36 -8.33 9.92
CA GLN A 41 -8.09 -8.02 9.23
C GLN A 41 -8.21 -6.80 8.31
N ALA A 42 -9.35 -6.63 7.64
CA ALA A 42 -9.60 -5.46 6.79
C ALA A 42 -9.57 -4.13 7.56
N TYR A 43 -9.85 -4.12 8.86
CA TYR A 43 -9.77 -2.90 9.67
C TYR A 43 -8.33 -2.64 10.09
N TYR A 44 -7.59 -3.70 10.42
CA TYR A 44 -6.17 -3.63 10.71
C TYR A 44 -5.39 -3.07 9.52
N GLU A 45 -5.63 -3.59 8.31
CA GLU A 45 -5.01 -3.12 7.07
C GLU A 45 -5.26 -1.61 6.83
N VAL A 46 -6.48 -1.13 7.06
CA VAL A 46 -6.78 0.31 6.96
C VAL A 46 -5.98 1.14 7.97
N LEU A 47 -5.85 0.67 9.22
CA LEU A 47 -5.09 1.39 10.24
C LEU A 47 -3.59 1.38 9.93
N VAL A 48 -3.05 0.29 9.38
CA VAL A 48 -1.64 0.20 8.95
C VAL A 48 -1.37 1.27 7.88
N GLU A 49 -2.13 1.25 6.80
CA GLU A 49 -1.97 2.20 5.68
C GLU A 49 -2.09 3.66 6.14
N LEU A 50 -3.04 3.96 7.03
CA LEU A 50 -3.18 5.31 7.58
C LEU A 50 -2.05 5.66 8.54
N SER A 51 -1.53 4.72 9.33
CA SER A 51 -0.45 5.01 10.29
C SER A 51 0.88 5.30 9.62
N GLU A 52 1.11 4.75 8.42
CA GLU A 52 2.32 4.93 7.62
C GLU A 52 2.20 6.10 6.64
N ALA A 53 0.98 6.59 6.38
CA ALA A 53 0.73 7.72 5.50
C ALA A 53 1.20 9.06 6.12
N PRO A 54 1.69 10.01 5.28
CA PRO A 54 1.88 11.38 5.71
C PRO A 54 0.61 11.95 6.36
N ASP A 55 0.77 12.73 7.43
CA ASP A 55 -0.33 13.32 8.22
C ASP A 55 -1.36 12.31 8.77
N GLN A 56 -1.01 11.02 8.76
CA GLN A 56 -1.87 9.89 9.09
C GLN A 56 -3.22 9.91 8.37
N ALA A 57 -3.20 10.34 7.10
CA ALA A 57 -4.38 10.59 6.32
C ALA A 57 -4.21 10.11 4.88
N MET A 58 -5.30 9.58 4.30
CA MET A 58 -5.30 9.15 2.91
C MET A 58 -6.64 9.41 2.25
N ARG A 59 -6.64 9.80 0.97
CA ARG A 59 -7.89 9.87 0.19
C ARG A 59 -8.53 8.49 0.14
N MET A 60 -9.85 8.43 0.25
CA MET A 60 -10.60 7.16 0.18
C MET A 60 -10.36 6.36 -1.11
N SER A 61 -10.06 7.04 -2.24
CA SER A 61 -9.69 6.37 -3.49
C SER A 61 -8.37 5.64 -3.38
N ASP A 62 -7.39 6.28 -2.76
CA ASP A 62 -6.01 5.80 -2.70
C ASP A 62 -5.90 4.72 -1.64
N LEU A 63 -6.61 4.92 -0.51
CA LEU A 63 -6.76 3.91 0.54
C LEU A 63 -7.43 2.63 0.01
N ALA A 64 -8.35 2.74 -0.95
CA ALA A 64 -8.97 1.57 -1.57
C ALA A 64 -7.97 0.79 -2.43
N VAL A 65 -7.09 1.50 -3.14
CA VAL A 65 -6.03 0.89 -3.93
C VAL A 65 -4.99 0.24 -3.01
N ALA A 66 -4.54 0.94 -1.98
CA ALA A 66 -3.55 0.48 -1.02
C ALA A 66 -4.01 -0.81 -0.30
N THR A 67 -5.25 -0.80 0.21
CA THR A 67 -5.87 -1.99 0.85
C THR A 67 -6.41 -3.03 -0.14
N ARG A 68 -6.20 -2.84 -1.45
CA ARG A 68 -6.71 -3.71 -2.53
C ARG A 68 -8.21 -4.03 -2.39
N SER A 69 -8.97 -3.07 -1.86
CA SER A 69 -10.38 -3.20 -1.53
C SER A 69 -11.23 -2.46 -2.57
N SER A 70 -12.42 -2.98 -2.85
CA SER A 70 -13.36 -2.20 -3.66
C SER A 70 -13.79 -0.93 -2.91
N ARG A 71 -14.05 0.16 -3.63
CA ARG A 71 -14.49 1.43 -3.02
C ARG A 71 -15.71 1.26 -2.10
N SER A 72 -16.64 0.39 -2.50
CA SER A 72 -17.84 0.09 -1.69
C SER A 72 -17.49 -0.67 -0.40
N ARG A 73 -16.63 -1.69 -0.49
CA ARG A 73 -16.19 -2.46 0.68
C ARG A 73 -15.39 -1.59 1.65
N LEU A 74 -14.46 -0.79 1.16
CA LEU A 74 -13.72 0.16 1.99
C LEU A 74 -14.66 1.18 2.64
N SER A 75 -15.60 1.74 1.88
CA SER A 75 -16.54 2.72 2.43
C SER A 75 -17.36 2.15 3.60
N HIS A 76 -17.84 0.91 3.47
CA HIS A 76 -18.53 0.23 4.56
C HIS A 76 -17.62 -0.03 5.77
N ALA A 77 -16.37 -0.49 5.54
CA ALA A 77 -15.40 -0.71 6.60
C ALA A 77 -15.09 0.57 7.37
N VAL A 78 -14.74 1.64 6.67
CA VAL A 78 -14.42 2.94 7.28
C VAL A 78 -15.61 3.49 8.05
N SER A 79 -16.85 3.37 7.57
CA SER A 79 -18.02 3.80 8.34
C SER A 79 -18.21 3.03 9.66
N LYS A 80 -17.84 1.74 9.72
CA LYS A 80 -17.82 0.98 10.98
C LYS A 80 -16.67 1.40 11.89
N MET A 81 -15.52 1.74 11.33
CA MET A 81 -14.36 2.24 12.07
C MET A 81 -14.59 3.64 12.62
N GLU A 82 -15.30 4.51 11.90
CA GLU A 82 -15.75 5.82 12.40
C GLU A 82 -16.67 5.66 13.60
N ALA A 83 -17.62 4.72 13.54
CA ALA A 83 -18.50 4.42 14.67
C ALA A 83 -17.75 3.89 15.91
N LYS A 84 -16.55 3.31 15.71
CA LYS A 84 -15.63 2.90 16.78
C LYS A 84 -14.70 4.01 17.25
N GLY A 85 -14.72 5.17 16.58
CA GLY A 85 -13.82 6.29 16.85
C GLY A 85 -12.39 6.06 16.37
N TRP A 86 -12.11 5.05 15.54
CA TRP A 86 -10.73 4.75 15.10
C TRP A 86 -10.27 5.62 13.93
N VAL A 87 -11.20 6.10 13.12
CA VAL A 87 -10.94 6.98 11.99
C VAL A 87 -11.99 8.08 11.95
N ARG A 88 -11.69 9.17 11.25
CA ARG A 88 -12.67 10.22 10.92
C ARG A 88 -12.59 10.55 9.43
N ARG A 89 -13.74 10.79 8.78
CA ARG A 89 -13.77 11.33 7.43
C ARG A 89 -13.78 12.85 7.42
N GLU A 90 -13.03 13.41 6.50
CA GLU A 90 -13.04 14.83 6.19
C GLU A 90 -13.30 15.03 4.70
N ALA A 91 -14.21 15.94 4.37
CA ALA A 91 -14.48 16.29 2.97
C ALA A 91 -13.26 16.99 2.38
N CYS A 92 -12.89 16.66 1.14
CA CYS A 92 -11.79 17.34 0.48
C CYS A 92 -12.20 18.80 0.17
N PRO A 93 -11.44 19.81 0.62
CA PRO A 93 -11.78 21.22 0.40
C PRO A 93 -11.83 21.61 -1.08
N THR A 94 -10.98 20.97 -1.89
CA THR A 94 -10.78 21.28 -3.31
C THR A 94 -11.54 20.35 -4.26
N ASP A 95 -12.04 19.22 -3.75
CA ASP A 95 -12.75 18.22 -4.54
C ASP A 95 -13.99 17.72 -3.78
N LYS A 96 -15.16 18.23 -4.17
CA LYS A 96 -16.45 17.88 -3.56
C LYS A 96 -16.83 16.39 -3.71
N ARG A 97 -16.11 15.62 -4.53
CA ARG A 97 -16.33 14.19 -4.73
C ARG A 97 -15.38 13.33 -3.91
N GLY A 98 -14.33 13.92 -3.31
CA GLY A 98 -13.32 13.24 -2.52
C GLY A 98 -13.54 13.39 -1.01
N ALA A 99 -13.17 12.35 -0.27
CA ALA A 99 -13.06 12.40 1.18
C ALA A 99 -11.71 11.81 1.59
N PHE A 100 -11.14 12.34 2.66
CA PHE A 100 -9.98 11.77 3.35
C PHE A 100 -10.46 10.94 4.53
N ALA A 101 -9.79 9.83 4.79
CA ALA A 101 -9.84 9.16 6.07
C ALA A 101 -8.60 9.60 6.86
N HIS A 102 -8.81 10.05 8.09
CA HIS A 102 -7.75 10.37 9.04
C HIS A 102 -7.74 9.34 10.14
N LEU A 103 -6.55 8.90 10.53
CA LEU A 103 -6.35 8.16 11.77
C LEU A 103 -6.65 9.07 12.96
N THR A 104 -7.22 8.48 14.00
CA THR A 104 -7.45 9.15 15.29
C THR A 104 -6.46 8.63 16.33
N GLU A 105 -6.36 9.28 17.48
CA GLU A 105 -5.53 8.80 18.58
C GLU A 105 -6.01 7.44 19.10
N GLU A 106 -7.33 7.23 19.16
CA GLU A 106 -7.94 5.96 19.55
C GLU A 106 -7.64 4.86 18.53
N GLY A 107 -7.66 5.19 17.23
CA GLY A 107 -7.26 4.28 16.16
C GLY A 107 -5.79 3.93 16.23
N PHE A 108 -4.92 4.91 16.48
CA PHE A 108 -3.48 4.70 16.65
C PHE A 108 -3.17 3.82 17.87
N THR A 109 -3.89 4.03 18.97
CA THR A 109 -3.81 3.17 20.16
C THR A 109 -4.27 1.75 19.85
N ALA A 110 -5.34 1.58 19.08
CA ALA A 110 -5.86 0.26 18.71
C ALA A 110 -4.87 -0.54 17.86
N ILE A 111 -4.25 0.08 16.84
CA ILE A 111 -3.22 -0.61 16.03
C ILE A 111 -1.96 -0.91 16.83
N LYS A 112 -1.50 0.01 17.69
CA LYS A 112 -0.35 -0.23 18.58
C LYS A 112 -0.58 -1.44 19.50
N ALA A 113 -1.80 -1.62 19.99
CA ALA A 113 -2.14 -2.77 20.83
C ALA A 113 -2.21 -4.08 20.03
N ALA A 114 -2.69 -4.04 18.79
CA ALA A 114 -2.83 -5.22 17.93
C ALA A 114 -1.50 -5.67 17.28
N ALA A 115 -0.61 -4.74 16.96
CA ALA A 115 0.59 -4.99 16.17
C ALA A 115 1.52 -6.07 16.73
N PRO A 116 1.85 -6.14 18.04
CA PRO A 116 2.76 -7.17 18.56
C PRO A 116 2.24 -8.59 18.33
N GLY A 117 0.95 -8.84 18.59
CA GLY A 117 0.33 -10.14 18.38
C GLY A 117 0.26 -10.50 16.89
N HIS A 118 -0.04 -9.52 16.04
CA HIS A 118 -0.06 -9.72 14.59
C HIS A 118 1.34 -10.06 14.04
N VAL A 119 2.37 -9.34 14.47
CA VAL A 119 3.76 -9.62 14.08
C VAL A 119 4.15 -11.03 14.51
N GLU A 120 3.85 -11.43 15.74
CA GLU A 120 4.17 -12.77 16.24
C GLU A 120 3.46 -13.87 15.44
N ALA A 121 2.19 -13.67 15.09
CA ALA A 121 1.44 -14.60 14.24
C ALA A 121 2.09 -14.76 12.86
N VAL A 122 2.50 -13.65 12.23
CA VAL A 122 3.18 -13.67 10.93
C VAL A 122 4.56 -14.32 11.03
N ARG A 123 5.32 -14.05 12.10
CA ARG A 123 6.63 -14.68 12.33
C ARG A 123 6.51 -16.19 12.47
N THR A 124 5.64 -16.65 13.36
CA THR A 124 5.42 -18.07 13.63
C THR A 124 4.96 -18.82 12.37
N ALA A 125 4.02 -18.25 11.63
CA ALA A 125 3.42 -18.89 10.47
C ALA A 125 4.29 -18.87 9.20
N VAL A 126 5.17 -17.87 9.05
CA VAL A 126 5.95 -17.66 7.83
C VAL A 126 7.45 -17.70 8.11
N PHE A 127 7.96 -16.69 8.83
CA PHE A 127 9.41 -16.44 8.87
C PHE A 127 10.19 -17.46 9.68
N ASP A 128 9.59 -18.06 10.70
CA ASP A 128 10.23 -19.10 11.50
C ASP A 128 10.19 -20.49 10.80
N GLN A 129 9.41 -20.61 9.72
CA GLN A 129 9.33 -21.82 8.89
C GLN A 129 10.29 -21.81 7.70
N LEU A 130 10.94 -20.67 7.43
CA LEU A 130 11.73 -20.45 6.22
C LEU A 130 13.18 -20.15 6.56
N THR A 131 14.09 -20.70 5.76
CA THR A 131 15.49 -20.28 5.77
C THR A 131 15.64 -18.87 5.18
N SER A 132 16.74 -18.18 5.48
CA SER A 132 17.02 -16.84 4.94
C SER A 132 16.99 -16.79 3.41
N GLU A 133 17.44 -17.85 2.75
CA GLU A 133 17.39 -17.96 1.29
C GLU A 133 15.95 -18.10 0.78
N GLN A 134 15.11 -18.90 1.44
CA GLN A 134 13.70 -19.02 1.08
C GLN A 134 12.93 -17.72 1.32
N VAL A 135 13.28 -16.95 2.35
CA VAL A 135 12.71 -15.61 2.57
C VAL A 135 13.01 -14.67 1.40
N ARG A 136 14.26 -14.68 0.90
CA ARG A 136 14.65 -13.90 -0.28
C ARG A 136 13.85 -14.33 -1.52
N GLN A 137 13.77 -15.63 -1.77
CA GLN A 137 13.02 -16.19 -2.90
C GLN A 137 11.52 -15.86 -2.81
N LEU A 138 10.93 -15.95 -1.62
CA LEU A 138 9.53 -15.58 -1.39
C LEU A 138 9.27 -14.12 -1.76
N GLY A 139 10.18 -13.21 -1.38
CA GLY A 139 10.11 -11.80 -1.76
C GLY A 139 10.13 -11.60 -3.28
N GLU A 140 11.08 -12.22 -3.97
CA GLU A 140 11.22 -12.12 -5.43
C GLU A 140 10.00 -12.68 -6.18
N ILE A 141 9.52 -13.86 -5.77
CA ILE A 141 8.33 -14.50 -6.36
C ILE A 141 7.09 -13.64 -6.12
N SER A 142 6.90 -13.13 -4.91
CA SER A 142 5.74 -12.30 -4.56
C SER A 142 5.71 -11.01 -5.39
N LEU A 143 6.84 -10.33 -5.54
CA LEU A 143 6.94 -9.14 -6.38
C LEU A 143 6.66 -9.44 -7.86
N ALA A 144 7.17 -10.56 -8.38
CA ALA A 144 6.89 -10.97 -9.75
C ALA A 144 5.39 -11.21 -9.99
N ILE A 145 4.71 -11.91 -9.07
CA ILE A 145 3.26 -12.14 -9.11
C ILE A 145 2.50 -10.81 -9.02
N GLN A 146 2.88 -9.93 -8.07
CA GLN A 146 2.23 -8.63 -7.93
C GLN A 146 2.35 -7.79 -9.22
N ASN A 147 3.54 -7.71 -9.81
CA ASN A 147 3.78 -7.00 -11.06
C ASN A 147 2.98 -7.57 -12.24
N GLY A 148 2.77 -8.89 -12.27
CA GLY A 148 1.94 -9.55 -13.28
C GLY A 148 0.44 -9.32 -13.12
N LEU A 149 -0.03 -9.07 -11.88
CA LEU A 149 -1.45 -8.90 -11.54
C LEU A 149 -1.89 -7.44 -11.39
N MET A 150 -0.95 -6.51 -11.18
CA MET A 150 -1.29 -5.10 -11.13
C MET A 150 -1.97 -4.69 -12.44
N PRO A 151 -3.17 -4.08 -12.39
CA PRO A 151 -3.83 -3.57 -13.58
C PRO A 151 -2.92 -2.53 -14.22
N ARG A 152 -2.45 -2.78 -15.44
CA ARG A 152 -1.89 -1.71 -16.28
C ARG A 152 -3.07 -0.85 -16.72
N CYS A 153 -3.42 0.15 -15.92
CA CYS A 153 -4.53 1.03 -16.26
C CYS A 153 -4.04 2.05 -17.29
N PRO A 154 -4.59 2.08 -18.51
CA PRO A 154 -4.20 3.06 -19.53
C PRO A 154 -4.44 4.50 -19.09
N GLU A 155 -5.30 4.73 -18.09
CA GLU A 155 -5.57 6.05 -17.52
C GLU A 155 -4.48 6.50 -16.53
N VAL A 156 -3.84 5.56 -15.82
CA VAL A 156 -2.68 5.86 -14.96
C VAL A 156 -1.43 6.11 -15.81
N GLU A 157 -1.23 5.31 -16.87
CA GLU A 157 -0.18 5.57 -17.86
C GLU A 157 -0.37 6.93 -18.57
N ARG A 158 -1.60 7.30 -18.94
CA ARG A 158 -1.88 8.63 -19.54
C ARG A 158 -1.56 9.78 -18.58
N ARG A 159 -1.92 9.66 -17.31
CA ARG A 159 -1.68 10.71 -16.30
C ARG A 159 -0.19 10.92 -16.02
N LEU A 160 0.61 9.84 -16.00
CA LEU A 160 2.06 9.92 -15.81
C LEU A 160 2.76 10.57 -17.02
N VAL A 161 2.26 10.35 -18.24
CA VAL A 161 2.77 11.01 -19.46
C VAL A 161 2.36 12.49 -19.51
N GLU A 162 1.17 12.84 -19.04
CA GLU A 162 0.70 14.24 -18.97
C GLU A 162 1.46 15.07 -17.93
N ASP A 163 1.83 14.49 -16.78
CA ASP A 163 2.66 15.14 -15.76
C ASP A 163 4.12 15.31 -16.24
N ASP A 164 4.68 14.37 -17.03
CA ASP A 164 6.03 14.47 -17.63
C ASP A 164 6.09 15.51 -18.78
N LEU A 165 4.97 15.79 -19.46
CA LEU A 165 4.89 16.82 -20.50
C LEU A 165 4.58 18.22 -19.92
N GLY A 166 4.20 18.31 -18.65
CA GLY A 166 3.96 19.57 -17.94
C GLY A 166 5.24 20.29 -17.48
N GLU A 167 6.36 19.58 -17.29
CA GLU A 167 7.63 20.17 -16.86
C GLU A 167 8.55 20.62 -18.01
N VAL A 168 8.29 20.23 -19.26
CA VAL A 168 9.12 20.62 -20.43
C VAL A 168 8.60 21.84 -21.20
N ALA A 169 7.49 22.46 -20.79
CA ALA A 169 6.82 23.52 -21.55
C ALA A 169 6.83 24.94 -20.92
N GLU A 170 7.74 25.25 -20.00
CA GLU A 170 8.06 26.64 -19.61
C GLU A 170 9.56 26.91 -19.76
N GLY A 171 10.00 27.05 -21.01
CA GLY A 171 11.42 27.30 -21.29
C GLY A 171 11.72 27.78 -22.70
N ALA A 172 10.85 28.57 -23.33
CA ALA A 172 11.20 29.24 -24.59
C ALA A 172 10.31 30.44 -24.92
N VAL A 173 10.58 31.61 -24.31
CA VAL A 173 10.56 32.92 -25.01
C VAL A 173 11.61 33.82 -24.35
N GLY A 174 12.59 34.30 -25.14
CA GLY A 174 13.63 35.28 -24.74
C GLY A 174 13.05 36.64 -24.33
N ASP A 175 13.80 37.63 -23.87
CA ASP A 175 15.16 38.06 -24.17
C ASP A 175 15.52 39.15 -23.13
N ALA A 176 16.77 39.19 -22.64
CA ALA A 176 17.40 40.41 -22.11
C ALA A 176 18.89 40.18 -21.87
N ALA A 177 19.68 40.94 -22.62
CA ALA A 177 21.11 41.11 -22.41
C ALA A 177 21.45 41.74 -21.05
N ASP A 178 22.64 41.39 -20.59
CA ASP A 178 23.71 42.27 -20.07
C ASP A 178 24.16 42.04 -18.62
N GLY A 179 25.49 41.95 -18.43
CA GLY A 179 26.17 42.34 -17.18
C GLY A 179 26.57 41.29 -16.13
N ASN A 180 27.80 40.78 -16.28
CA ASN A 180 28.88 40.75 -15.26
C ASN A 180 28.84 39.83 -13.99
N ALA A 181 29.83 38.92 -13.96
CA ALA A 181 30.70 38.40 -12.89
C ALA A 181 30.24 38.29 -11.40
N GLY A 182 30.48 37.10 -10.81
CA GLY A 182 30.53 36.92 -9.36
C GLY A 182 30.63 35.46 -8.89
N GLU A 183 31.86 35.02 -8.67
CA GLU A 183 32.41 33.90 -7.89
C GLU A 183 31.59 33.33 -6.69
N ALA A 184 31.74 32.01 -6.46
CA ALA A 184 31.95 31.32 -5.16
C ALA A 184 31.00 30.14 -4.77
N THR A 185 31.64 28.95 -4.63
CA THR A 185 31.51 27.91 -3.56
C THR A 185 30.12 27.35 -3.16
N ALA A 186 29.81 26.05 -3.30
CA ALA A 186 30.20 24.85 -2.49
C ALA A 186 29.15 24.42 -1.45
N HIS A 187 29.08 23.09 -1.22
CA HIS A 187 28.27 22.29 -0.26
C HIS A 187 26.80 22.04 -0.67
N GLY A 188 26.21 20.85 -0.52
CA GLY A 188 26.61 19.63 0.19
C GLY A 188 25.35 19.00 0.82
N VAL A 189 25.06 17.75 0.44
CA VAL A 189 24.51 16.63 1.24
C VAL A 189 23.37 16.91 2.26
N SER A 190 22.25 16.16 2.19
CA SER A 190 21.94 15.13 3.20
C SER A 190 20.54 14.52 3.08
N THR A 191 20.54 13.21 2.87
CA THR A 191 19.59 12.18 3.32
C THR A 191 19.15 12.33 4.79
N ALA A 192 17.88 12.03 5.08
CA ALA A 192 17.35 11.64 6.39
C ALA A 192 16.12 10.75 6.13
N THR A 193 16.16 9.43 6.37
CA THR A 193 16.08 8.69 7.65
C THR A 193 14.63 8.45 8.10
N ARG A 194 14.25 7.17 7.93
CA ARG A 194 13.13 6.43 8.49
C ARG A 194 13.11 6.50 10.02
N ALA A 195 11.91 6.54 10.59
CA ALA A 195 11.57 5.98 11.90
C ALA A 195 10.49 4.92 11.67
#